data_AF-A0A2V9VGU3-F1
#
_entry.id   AF-A0A2V9VGU3-F1
#
_cell.length_a   1.000
_cell.length_b   1.000
_cell.length_c   1.000
_cell.angle_alpha   90.00
_cell.angle_beta   90.00
_cell.angle_gamma   90.00
#
_symmetry.space_group_name_H-M   'P 1'
#
loop_
_entity.id
_entity.type
_entity.pdbx_description
1 polymer ?
#
loop_
_entity_poly.entity_id
_entity_poly.type
_entity_poly.pdbx_seq_one_letter_code
_entity_poly.pdbx_strand_id
1 'polypeptide(L)'
;MAQSLGTGDVKLLIGIADVDSYVPKQSSIDEHAASQATTVYTGVRNFSMLPEVLSTGLTSLLEGQDNAAVVIEFVVSDDGHVKSSDLYRALVRNKAQLTYNAVGAWLEGKGSMPPKVVASTDLQAQLQLQNSAAQALRQQRYRHGALDIETIEVRPVLLNDTVTDVVKQEKNRATELIEDFMIAANEVVARALANVSSLRRVVKTPDRWDRIVQLAAEQGGSLPAQPDSKALNDFLSARKAADPDHYADLSLAVIKLMGPGEYVLERPGDPAVGHFGLAVQDYTHSTAPNRRFADLLTQRLLKALIGNRGGVYSDSELESIAKNCTLKEDSWPGVRRDCDWSWFQGQVRTHITAPRGRHVSTGSAGSRCRR
;
A
#
# COMPACT_ATOMS: atom_id res chain seq x y z
N MET A 1 -10.50 0.95 15.00
CA MET A 1 -10.77 0.72 16.45
C MET A 1 -10.18 -0.63 16.83
N ALA A 2 -9.72 -0.78 18.07
CA ALA A 2 -9.28 -2.04 18.65
C ALA A 2 -10.01 -2.31 19.98
N GLN A 3 -10.33 -3.56 20.26
CA GLN A 3 -10.97 -3.98 21.51
C GLN A 3 -10.32 -5.27 22.00
N SER A 4 -9.85 -5.28 23.25
CA SER A 4 -9.36 -6.51 23.88
C SER A 4 -10.54 -7.43 24.22
N LEU A 5 -10.38 -8.73 23.97
CA LEU A 5 -11.37 -9.75 24.27
C LEU A 5 -11.02 -10.55 25.55
N GLY A 6 -10.02 -10.12 26.32
CA GLY A 6 -9.64 -10.70 27.62
C GLY A 6 -8.70 -11.91 27.55
N THR A 7 -8.61 -12.61 26.42
CA THR A 7 -7.74 -13.80 26.21
C THR A 7 -6.41 -13.48 25.51
N GLY A 8 -6.02 -12.20 25.46
CA GLY A 8 -4.92 -11.71 24.60
C GLY A 8 -5.36 -11.39 23.16
N ASP A 9 -6.51 -11.92 22.74
CA ASP A 9 -7.11 -11.62 21.45
C ASP A 9 -7.57 -10.15 21.36
N VAL A 10 -7.36 -9.56 20.18
CA VAL A 10 -7.72 -8.17 19.86
C VAL A 10 -8.65 -8.14 18.66
N LYS A 11 -9.88 -7.67 18.86
CA LYS A 11 -10.80 -7.33 17.76
C LYS A 11 -10.39 -6.00 17.14
N LEU A 12 -10.24 -5.97 15.82
CA LEU A 12 -9.94 -4.79 15.02
C LEU A 12 -11.12 -4.46 14.11
N LEU A 13 -11.39 -3.16 13.96
CA LEU A 13 -12.35 -2.63 13.01
C LEU A 13 -11.64 -1.63 12.11
N ILE A 14 -11.55 -1.97 10.82
CA ILE A 14 -10.94 -1.15 9.78
C ILE A 14 -12.08 -0.55 8.94
N GLY A 15 -12.27 0.77 9.06
CA GLY A 15 -13.25 1.50 8.27
C GLY A 15 -12.66 1.99 6.96
N ILE A 16 -13.19 1.50 5.83
CA ILE A 16 -12.83 1.95 4.49
C ILE A 16 -13.96 2.82 3.95
N ALA A 17 -13.61 4.01 3.46
CA ALA A 17 -14.56 4.96 2.85
C ALA A 17 -15.50 4.28 1.84
N ASP A 18 -16.80 4.54 1.94
CA ASP A 18 -17.82 4.05 1.01
C ASP A 18 -17.82 4.92 -0.27
N VAL A 19 -16.93 4.59 -1.22
CA VAL A 19 -16.70 5.39 -2.44
C VAL A 19 -17.68 5.01 -3.55
N ASP A 20 -18.02 3.74 -3.70
CA ASP A 20 -18.93 3.31 -4.78
C ASP A 20 -20.33 3.95 -4.69
N SER A 21 -20.77 4.36 -3.50
CA SER A 21 -22.04 5.07 -3.34
C SER A 21 -22.05 6.44 -4.03
N TYR A 22 -20.88 7.03 -4.26
CA TYR A 22 -20.68 8.29 -5.01
C TYR A 22 -20.18 8.07 -6.44
N VAL A 23 -19.77 6.85 -6.77
CA VAL A 23 -19.25 6.46 -8.08
C VAL A 23 -20.01 5.22 -8.56
N PRO A 24 -21.28 5.35 -9.01
CA PRO A 24 -22.05 4.22 -9.49
C PRO A 24 -21.42 3.59 -10.74
N LYS A 25 -21.46 2.26 -10.87
CA LYS A 25 -20.97 1.56 -12.07
C LYS A 25 -21.64 2.14 -13.34
N GLN A 26 -20.90 2.30 -14.43
CA GLN A 26 -21.34 2.85 -15.72
C GLN A 26 -21.76 4.33 -15.71
N SER A 27 -21.50 5.06 -14.62
CA SER A 27 -21.61 6.52 -14.65
C SER A 27 -20.38 7.15 -15.33
N SER A 28 -20.48 8.40 -15.78
CA SER A 28 -19.34 9.11 -16.39
C SER A 28 -18.13 9.22 -15.46
N ILE A 29 -18.37 9.28 -14.15
CA ILE A 29 -17.29 9.30 -13.17
C ILE A 29 -16.64 7.92 -12.99
N ASP A 30 -17.41 6.84 -13.10
CA ASP A 30 -16.89 5.47 -13.11
C ASP A 30 -16.04 5.21 -14.36
N GLU A 31 -16.53 5.60 -15.54
CA GLU A 31 -15.78 5.49 -16.79
C GLU A 31 -14.46 6.26 -16.74
N HIS A 32 -14.48 7.47 -16.18
CA HIS A 32 -13.26 8.24 -15.93
C HIS A 32 -12.32 7.51 -14.97
N ALA A 33 -12.82 7.07 -13.81
CA ALA A 33 -12.01 6.36 -12.82
C ALA A 33 -11.41 5.06 -13.38
N ALA A 34 -12.17 4.31 -14.19
CA ALA A 34 -11.70 3.12 -14.89
C ALA A 34 -10.58 3.46 -15.89
N SER A 35 -10.71 4.56 -16.65
CA SER A 35 -9.69 5.01 -17.60
C SER A 35 -8.37 5.43 -16.94
N GLN A 36 -8.45 6.04 -15.74
CA GLN A 36 -7.28 6.45 -14.96
C GLN A 36 -6.66 5.29 -14.17
N ALA A 37 -7.50 4.37 -13.70
CA ALA A 37 -7.22 3.20 -12.86
C ALA A 37 -6.60 3.48 -11.47
N THR A 38 -5.77 4.51 -11.33
CA THR A 38 -5.15 4.88 -10.05
C THR A 38 -4.79 6.37 -10.02
N THR A 39 -4.68 6.94 -8.82
CA THR A 39 -4.09 8.27 -8.61
C THR A 39 -2.58 8.20 -8.78
N VAL A 40 -2.00 9.20 -9.45
CA VAL A 40 -0.55 9.33 -9.63
C VAL A 40 -0.04 10.43 -8.72
N TYR A 41 0.82 10.06 -7.77
CA TYR A 41 1.48 11.00 -6.88
C TYR A 41 2.86 11.36 -7.46
N THR A 42 3.07 12.63 -7.78
CA THR A 42 4.40 13.16 -8.13
C THR A 42 4.94 14.01 -6.97
N GLY A 43 6.19 14.46 -7.06
CA GLY A 43 6.78 15.32 -6.03
C GLY A 43 6.04 16.65 -5.82
N VAL A 44 5.36 17.16 -6.85
CA VAL A 44 4.77 18.51 -6.86
C VAL A 44 3.25 18.50 -7.00
N ARG A 45 2.72 17.63 -7.87
CA ARG A 45 1.28 17.57 -8.18
C ARG A 45 0.75 16.15 -8.16
N ASN A 46 -0.45 15.99 -7.66
CA ASN A 46 -1.18 14.72 -7.74
C ASN A 46 -2.13 14.74 -8.94
N PHE A 47 -2.19 13.64 -9.68
CA PHE A 47 -3.18 13.40 -10.72
C PHE A 47 -4.19 12.40 -10.17
N SER A 48 -5.24 12.93 -9.56
CA SER A 48 -6.26 12.15 -8.85
C SER A 48 -7.12 11.32 -9.81
N MET A 49 -7.36 10.06 -9.44
CA MET A 49 -8.28 9.15 -10.14
C MET A 49 -9.72 9.66 -10.10
N LEU A 50 -10.10 10.26 -8.97
CA LEU A 50 -11.40 10.86 -8.73
C LEU A 50 -11.25 12.37 -8.55
N PRO A 51 -12.27 13.18 -8.89
CA PRO A 51 -12.30 14.59 -8.58
C PRO A 51 -12.00 14.87 -7.09
N GLU A 52 -11.32 15.98 -6.81
CA GLU A 52 -10.91 16.34 -5.44
C GLU A 52 -12.12 16.45 -4.49
N VAL A 53 -13.23 17.01 -4.96
CA VAL A 53 -14.47 17.12 -4.17
C VAL A 53 -14.96 15.77 -3.61
N LEU A 54 -14.66 14.66 -4.30
CA LEU A 54 -14.95 13.32 -3.79
C LEU A 54 -13.79 12.75 -2.98
N SER A 55 -12.57 12.78 -3.53
CA SER A 55 -11.42 12.07 -2.95
C SER A 55 -10.88 12.70 -1.65
N THR A 56 -11.01 14.01 -1.49
CA THR A 56 -10.59 14.76 -0.28
C THR A 56 -11.77 15.29 0.52
N GLY A 57 -12.97 15.34 -0.07
CA GLY A 57 -14.21 15.78 0.57
C GLY A 57 -15.14 14.62 0.90
N LEU A 58 -16.16 14.40 0.05
CA LEU A 58 -17.35 13.60 0.36
C LEU A 58 -17.09 12.13 0.74
N THR A 59 -16.01 11.54 0.24
CA THR A 59 -15.65 10.15 0.57
C THR A 59 -14.52 10.06 1.59
N SER A 60 -13.94 11.18 2.00
CA SER A 60 -12.86 11.19 3.00
C SER A 60 -13.44 10.99 4.40
N LEU A 61 -12.81 10.14 5.21
CA LEU A 61 -13.20 9.91 6.60
C LEU A 61 -12.71 11.06 7.51
N LEU A 62 -13.26 12.26 7.28
CA LEU A 62 -12.88 13.49 7.96
C LEU A 62 -13.17 13.42 9.46
N GLU A 63 -12.29 14.04 10.25
CA GLU A 63 -12.41 14.10 11.70
C GLU A 63 -13.71 14.80 12.13
N GLY A 64 -14.38 14.22 13.13
CA GLY A 64 -15.58 14.78 13.71
C GLY A 64 -16.82 14.72 12.81
N GLN A 65 -16.80 13.94 11.74
CA GLN A 65 -17.94 13.79 10.83
C GLN A 65 -18.36 12.32 10.71
N ASP A 66 -19.67 12.10 10.61
CA ASP A 66 -20.22 10.77 10.36
C ASP A 66 -20.14 10.50 8.86
N ASN A 67 -19.48 9.41 8.50
CA ASN A 67 -19.23 9.04 7.11
C ASN A 67 -19.64 7.58 6.88
N ALA A 68 -20.17 7.28 5.71
CA ALA A 68 -20.44 5.90 5.31
C ALA A 68 -19.10 5.18 5.05
N ALA A 69 -18.98 3.97 5.58
CA ALA A 69 -17.84 3.10 5.39
C ALA A 69 -18.25 1.64 5.22
N VAL A 70 -17.43 0.89 4.50
CA VAL A 70 -17.36 -0.57 4.61
C VAL A 70 -16.40 -0.88 5.75
N VAL A 71 -16.87 -1.58 6.77
CA VAL A 71 -16.08 -2.02 7.92
C VAL A 71 -15.63 -3.44 7.68
N ILE A 72 -14.31 -3.64 7.81
CA ILE A 72 -13.66 -4.95 7.83
C ILE A 72 -13.33 -5.22 9.30
N GLU A 73 -14.10 -6.12 9.91
CA GLU A 73 -13.92 -6.56 11.28
C GLU A 73 -13.13 -7.87 11.30
N PHE A 74 -12.14 -7.99 12.18
CA PHE A 74 -11.47 -9.27 12.41
C PHE A 74 -10.81 -9.34 13.78
N VAL A 75 -10.54 -10.57 14.25
CA VAL A 75 -9.86 -10.84 15.52
C VAL A 75 -8.44 -11.32 15.25
N VAL A 76 -7.48 -10.64 15.87
CA VAL A 76 -6.05 -10.99 15.88
C VAL A 76 -5.73 -11.68 17.19
N SER A 77 -5.16 -12.89 17.14
CA SER A 77 -4.65 -13.56 18.33
C SER A 77 -3.31 -13.03 18.80
N ASP A 78 -2.95 -13.40 20.02
CA ASP A 78 -1.66 -13.10 20.64
C ASP A 78 -0.46 -13.52 19.78
N ASP A 79 -0.57 -14.65 19.07
CA ASP A 79 0.44 -15.17 18.14
C ASP A 79 0.42 -14.54 16.74
N GLY A 80 -0.56 -13.67 16.47
CA GLY A 80 -0.69 -12.90 15.25
C GLY A 80 -1.59 -13.50 14.17
N HIS A 81 -2.29 -14.61 14.42
CA HIS A 81 -3.26 -15.15 13.45
C HIS A 81 -4.57 -14.37 13.39
N VAL A 82 -5.13 -14.26 12.19
CA VAL A 82 -6.49 -13.75 11.99
C VAL A 82 -7.48 -14.91 12.15
N LYS A 83 -8.36 -14.84 13.15
CA LYS A 83 -9.31 -15.91 13.52
C LYS A 83 -10.66 -15.75 12.84
N SER A 84 -11.49 -14.85 13.37
CA SER A 84 -12.84 -14.56 12.87
C SER A 84 -12.84 -13.23 12.13
N SER A 85 -13.71 -13.10 11.13
CA SER A 85 -13.92 -11.85 10.41
C SER A 85 -15.37 -11.62 10.02
N ASP A 86 -15.75 -10.36 9.89
CA ASP A 86 -17.05 -9.94 9.39
C ASP A 86 -16.91 -8.67 8.52
N LEU A 87 -17.87 -8.46 7.63
CA LEU A 87 -17.86 -7.40 6.62
C LEU A 87 -19.24 -6.76 6.56
N TYR A 88 -19.33 -5.48 6.90
CA TYR A 88 -20.62 -4.78 6.92
C TYR A 88 -20.47 -3.30 6.60
N ARG A 89 -21.59 -2.66 6.26
CA ARG A 89 -21.65 -1.20 6.08
C ARG A 89 -22.01 -0.54 7.41
N ALA A 90 -21.36 0.57 7.72
CA ALA A 90 -21.63 1.35 8.93
C ALA A 90 -21.47 2.85 8.69
N LEU A 91 -22.09 3.66 9.54
CA LEU A 91 -21.68 5.04 9.75
C LEU A 91 -20.54 5.05 10.76
N VAL A 92 -19.42 5.65 10.39
CA VAL A 92 -18.23 5.79 11.24
C VAL A 92 -17.95 7.26 11.50
N ARG A 93 -17.49 7.56 12.72
CA ARG A 93 -17.06 8.90 13.09
C ARG A 93 -15.58 8.88 13.45
N ASN A 94 -14.75 9.49 12.61
CA ASN A 94 -13.32 9.62 12.90
C ASN A 94 -13.12 10.56 14.09
N LYS A 95 -12.53 10.04 15.18
CA LYS A 95 -12.32 10.81 16.42
C LYS A 95 -11.06 11.66 16.41
N ALA A 96 -10.06 11.30 15.59
CA ALA A 96 -8.79 12.02 15.52
C ALA A 96 -8.06 11.72 14.21
N GLN A 97 -7.73 12.76 13.47
CA GLN A 97 -6.74 12.77 12.41
C GLN A 97 -5.35 12.94 13.02
N LEU A 98 -4.49 11.96 12.75
CA LEU A 98 -3.14 11.84 13.30
C LEU A 98 -2.11 11.82 12.16
N THR A 99 -0.85 12.09 12.50
CA THR A 99 0.27 12.05 11.56
C THR A 99 1.26 10.96 11.94
N TYR A 100 1.77 10.24 10.93
CA TYR A 100 2.71 9.13 11.14
C TYR A 100 3.94 9.53 11.92
N ASN A 101 4.57 10.67 11.58
CA ASN A 101 5.82 11.09 12.22
C ASN A 101 5.66 11.29 13.73
N ALA A 102 4.57 11.95 14.16
CA ALA A 102 4.35 12.22 15.58
C ALA A 102 3.93 10.96 16.35
N VAL A 103 3.03 10.14 15.80
CA VAL A 103 2.59 8.90 16.44
C VAL A 103 3.71 7.86 16.46
N GLY A 104 4.45 7.72 15.37
CA GLY A 104 5.56 6.78 15.24
C GLY A 104 6.67 7.09 16.24
N ALA A 105 7.12 8.34 16.30
CA ALA A 105 8.14 8.75 17.27
C ALA A 105 7.70 8.48 18.73
N TRP A 106 6.43 8.71 19.06
CA TRP A 106 5.89 8.41 20.37
C TRP A 106 5.83 6.90 20.66
N LEU A 107 5.31 6.09 19.74
CA LEU A 107 5.24 4.63 19.90
C LEU A 107 6.63 3.97 20.00
N GLU A 108 7.66 4.60 19.44
CA GLU A 108 9.07 4.17 19.53
C GLU A 108 9.80 4.70 20.78
N GLY A 109 9.16 5.55 21.59
CA GLY A 109 9.80 6.19 22.74
C GLY A 109 10.84 7.25 22.39
N LYS A 110 10.87 7.72 21.14
CA LYS A 110 11.83 8.72 20.62
C LYS A 110 11.25 10.14 20.58
N GLY A 111 9.96 10.31 20.86
CA GLY A 111 9.27 11.60 20.79
C GLY A 111 8.17 11.73 21.82
N SER A 112 7.73 12.98 22.04
CA SER A 112 6.59 13.29 22.89
C SER A 112 5.28 12.78 22.29
N MET A 113 4.35 12.40 23.16
CA MET A 113 3.00 12.04 22.75
C MET A 113 2.31 13.21 22.01
N PRO A 114 1.62 12.96 20.87
CA PRO A 114 0.94 14.03 20.13
C PRO A 114 -0.17 14.71 20.96
N PRO A 115 -0.43 16.02 20.79
CA PRO A 115 -1.41 16.75 21.62
C PRO A 115 -2.81 16.12 21.67
N LYS A 116 -3.32 15.63 20.52
CA LYS A 116 -4.62 14.94 20.47
C LYS A 116 -4.66 13.63 21.25
N VAL A 117 -3.52 12.94 21.33
CA VAL A 117 -3.39 11.68 22.09
C VAL A 117 -3.26 11.99 23.58
N VAL A 118 -2.52 13.04 23.96
CA VAL A 118 -2.45 13.53 25.35
C VAL A 118 -3.84 13.90 25.88
N ALA A 119 -4.67 14.51 25.04
CA ALA A 119 -6.01 14.94 25.42
C ALA A 119 -7.03 13.80 25.61
N SER A 120 -6.68 12.54 25.31
CA SER A 120 -7.62 11.42 25.39
C SER A 120 -6.93 10.12 25.80
N THR A 121 -7.19 9.69 27.04
CA THR A 121 -6.75 8.39 27.58
C THR A 121 -7.25 7.22 26.74
N ASP A 122 -8.47 7.32 26.21
CA ASP A 122 -9.06 6.30 25.34
C ASP A 122 -8.30 6.20 24.02
N LEU A 123 -7.96 7.33 23.39
CA LEU A 123 -7.16 7.33 22.16
C LEU A 123 -5.75 6.76 22.40
N GLN A 124 -5.14 7.09 23.54
CA GLN A 124 -3.86 6.52 23.94
C GLN A 124 -3.93 4.99 24.05
N ALA A 125 -4.91 4.47 24.80
CA ALA A 125 -5.11 3.03 24.97
C ALA A 125 -5.42 2.33 23.64
N GLN A 126 -6.22 2.96 22.78
CA GLN A 126 -6.53 2.45 21.43
C GLN A 126 -5.26 2.31 20.58
N LEU A 127 -4.40 3.33 20.53
CA LEU A 127 -3.18 3.29 19.72
C LEU A 127 -2.16 2.28 20.25
N GLN A 128 -2.04 2.13 21.57
CA GLN A 128 -1.18 1.11 22.16
C GLN A 128 -1.67 -0.31 21.85
N LEU A 129 -2.98 -0.57 21.99
CA LEU A 129 -3.57 -1.86 21.67
C LEU A 129 -3.44 -2.19 20.18
N GLN A 130 -3.67 -1.20 19.30
CA GLN A 130 -3.48 -1.34 17.87
C GLN A 130 -2.03 -1.66 17.51
N ASN A 131 -1.07 -0.98 18.15
CA ASN A 131 0.35 -1.25 17.96
C ASN A 131 0.72 -2.69 18.35
N SER A 132 0.25 -3.18 19.49
CA SER A 132 0.51 -4.56 19.92
C SER A 132 -0.06 -5.59 18.91
N ALA A 133 -1.30 -5.39 18.44
CA ALA A 133 -1.91 -6.27 17.45
C ALA A 133 -1.19 -6.25 16.10
N ALA A 134 -0.76 -5.06 15.64
CA ALA A 134 0.02 -4.94 14.41
C ALA A 134 1.39 -5.62 14.49
N GLN A 135 2.05 -5.52 15.64
CA GLN A 135 3.32 -6.23 15.86
C GLN A 135 3.14 -7.75 15.86
N ALA A 136 2.05 -8.27 16.44
CA ALA A 136 1.73 -9.70 16.39
C ALA A 136 1.51 -10.16 14.93
N LEU A 137 0.68 -9.43 14.16
CA LEU A 137 0.48 -9.68 12.72
C LEU A 137 1.80 -9.70 11.96
N ARG A 138 2.65 -8.68 12.15
CA ARG A 138 3.95 -8.59 11.48
C ARG A 138 4.83 -9.79 11.76
N GLN A 139 4.96 -10.16 13.03
CA GLN A 139 5.80 -11.29 13.44
C GLN A 139 5.29 -12.60 12.80
N GLN A 140 3.97 -12.81 12.78
CA GLN A 140 3.38 -13.96 12.13
C GLN A 140 3.70 -14.01 10.63
N ARG A 141 3.57 -12.88 9.92
CA ARG A 141 3.91 -12.79 8.48
C ARG A 141 5.37 -13.12 8.22
N TYR A 142 6.30 -12.60 9.02
CA TYR A 142 7.72 -12.92 8.88
C TYR A 142 8.05 -14.38 9.19
N ARG A 143 7.40 -14.99 10.18
CA ARG A 143 7.53 -16.44 10.42
C ARG A 143 7.08 -17.26 9.20
N HIS A 144 6.10 -16.75 8.46
CA HIS A 144 5.59 -17.37 7.23
C HIS A 144 6.38 -16.98 5.96
N GLY A 145 7.44 -16.19 6.08
CA GLY A 145 8.34 -15.87 4.97
C GLY A 145 7.97 -14.62 4.16
N ALA A 146 7.14 -13.72 4.70
CA ALA A 146 6.95 -12.40 4.12
C ALA A 146 8.29 -11.65 4.10
N LEU A 147 8.63 -11.04 2.97
CA LEU A 147 9.93 -10.41 2.78
C LEU A 147 9.96 -9.01 3.43
N ASP A 148 10.98 -8.73 4.25
CA ASP A 148 11.23 -7.38 4.79
C ASP A 148 12.02 -6.51 3.82
N ILE A 149 11.38 -6.13 2.71
CA ILE A 149 12.01 -5.33 1.66
C ILE A 149 11.98 -3.84 1.99
N GLU A 150 13.11 -3.16 1.76
CA GLU A 150 13.27 -1.72 1.93
C GLU A 150 13.74 -1.04 0.66
N THR A 151 13.11 0.08 0.33
CA THR A 151 13.53 0.97 -0.74
C THR A 151 13.81 2.35 -0.16
N ILE A 152 14.81 3.05 -0.70
CA ILE A 152 15.03 4.45 -0.37
C ILE A 152 13.98 5.26 -1.11
N GLU A 153 12.98 5.73 -0.38
CA GLU A 153 12.03 6.72 -0.87
C GLU A 153 12.45 8.12 -0.40
N VAL A 154 12.38 9.08 -1.31
CA VAL A 154 12.64 10.48 -1.02
C VAL A 154 11.42 11.33 -1.34
N ARG A 155 11.22 12.38 -0.56
CA ARG A 155 10.13 13.34 -0.75
C ARG A 155 10.69 14.76 -0.85
N PRO A 156 10.28 15.55 -1.86
CA PRO A 156 10.63 16.96 -1.91
C PRO A 156 9.91 17.73 -0.79
N VAL A 157 10.63 18.67 -0.20
CA VAL A 157 10.10 19.69 0.71
C VAL A 157 9.75 20.91 -0.13
N LEU A 158 8.51 21.37 -0.03
CA LEU A 158 8.00 22.50 -0.81
C LEU A 158 7.83 23.73 0.09
N LEU A 159 8.30 24.89 -0.37
CA LEU A 159 7.98 26.21 0.14
C LEU A 159 7.41 27.04 -1.01
N ASN A 160 6.15 27.48 -0.89
CA ASN A 160 5.44 28.23 -1.95
C ASN A 160 5.54 27.53 -3.32
N ASP A 161 5.19 26.24 -3.37
CA ASP A 161 5.25 25.37 -4.55
C ASP A 161 6.66 25.21 -5.17
N THR A 162 7.69 25.63 -4.46
CA THR A 162 9.10 25.49 -4.87
C THR A 162 9.76 24.43 -4.00
N VAL A 163 10.38 23.42 -4.60
CA VAL A 163 11.20 22.45 -3.87
C VAL A 163 12.40 23.17 -3.26
N THR A 164 12.56 23.11 -1.95
CA THR A 164 13.66 23.72 -1.20
C THR A 164 14.61 22.69 -0.63
N ASP A 165 14.15 21.45 -0.46
CA ASP A 165 14.94 20.35 0.10
C ASP A 165 14.39 19.00 -0.39
N VAL A 166 15.12 17.92 -0.16
CA VAL A 166 14.69 16.54 -0.41
C VAL A 166 15.03 15.69 0.80
N VAL A 167 14.01 15.13 1.43
CA VAL A 167 14.17 14.34 2.65
C VAL A 167 13.89 12.87 2.40
N LYS A 168 14.68 11.99 3.04
CA LYS A 168 14.40 10.55 3.05
C LYS A 168 13.09 10.30 3.81
N GLN A 169 12.21 9.49 3.23
CA GLN A 169 11.02 9.02 3.90
C GLN A 169 11.36 7.75 4.65
N GLU A 170 11.36 7.83 5.98
CA GLU A 170 11.66 6.69 6.85
C GLU A 170 10.38 5.98 7.28
N LYS A 171 10.40 4.64 7.21
CA LYS A 171 9.38 3.82 7.88
C LYS A 171 9.53 4.02 9.40
N ASN A 172 8.40 4.15 10.08
CA ASN A 172 8.32 4.23 11.53
C ASN A 172 7.20 3.32 12.05
N ARG A 173 7.11 3.18 13.37
CA ARG A 173 6.14 2.28 13.99
C ARG A 173 4.69 2.54 13.57
N ALA A 174 4.32 3.80 13.33
CA ALA A 174 2.96 4.13 12.91
C ALA A 174 2.69 3.75 11.43
N THR A 175 3.67 3.91 10.54
CA THR A 175 3.52 3.46 9.15
C THR A 175 3.44 1.93 9.08
N GLU A 176 4.26 1.24 9.87
CA GLU A 176 4.22 -0.22 9.97
C GLU A 176 2.87 -0.72 10.49
N LEU A 177 2.35 -0.09 11.55
CA LEU A 177 1.05 -0.42 12.12
C LEU A 177 -0.07 -0.40 11.07
N ILE A 178 -0.15 0.67 10.28
CA ILE A 178 -1.17 0.78 9.24
C ILE A 178 -0.90 -0.21 8.10
N GLU A 179 0.36 -0.39 7.67
CA GLU A 179 0.74 -1.39 6.65
C GLU A 179 0.24 -2.79 7.04
N ASP A 180 0.52 -3.23 8.25
CA ASP A 180 0.12 -4.54 8.78
C ASP A 180 -1.41 -4.72 8.87
N PHE A 181 -2.13 -3.68 9.28
CA PHE A 181 -3.60 -3.70 9.30
C PHE A 181 -4.21 -3.75 7.90
N MET A 182 -3.65 -3.01 6.94
CA MET A 182 -4.16 -3.01 5.58
C MET A 182 -3.91 -4.34 4.89
N ILE A 183 -2.77 -5.00 5.16
CA ILE A 183 -2.49 -6.35 4.65
C ILE A 183 -3.51 -7.35 5.21
N ALA A 184 -3.71 -7.38 6.53
CA ALA A 184 -4.68 -8.28 7.15
C ALA A 184 -6.11 -8.06 6.65
N ALA A 185 -6.53 -6.79 6.49
CA ALA A 185 -7.84 -6.44 5.95
C ALA A 185 -8.01 -6.90 4.49
N ASN A 186 -6.97 -6.72 3.67
CA ASN A 186 -6.94 -7.19 2.28
C ASN A 186 -7.06 -8.71 2.17
N GLU A 187 -6.40 -9.47 3.06
CA GLU A 187 -6.56 -10.92 3.11
C GLU A 187 -7.96 -11.36 3.56
N VAL A 188 -8.57 -10.68 4.54
CA VAL A 188 -9.95 -10.93 4.96
C VAL A 188 -10.91 -10.74 3.79
N VAL A 189 -10.76 -9.64 3.05
CA VAL A 189 -11.56 -9.36 1.85
C VAL A 189 -11.31 -10.41 0.77
N ALA A 190 -10.05 -10.81 0.58
CA ALA A 190 -9.70 -11.83 -0.39
C ALA A 190 -10.42 -13.17 -0.10
N ARG A 191 -10.39 -13.62 1.16
CA ARG A 191 -11.08 -14.84 1.60
C ARG A 191 -12.60 -14.72 1.48
N ALA A 192 -13.18 -13.57 1.80
CA ALA A 192 -14.62 -13.35 1.65
C ALA A 192 -15.09 -13.46 0.20
N LEU A 193 -14.24 -13.10 -0.76
CA LEU A 193 -14.54 -13.17 -2.20
C LEU A 193 -14.15 -14.50 -2.85
N ALA A 194 -13.67 -15.51 -2.10
CA ALA A 194 -13.17 -16.77 -2.68
C ALA A 194 -14.20 -17.54 -3.53
N ASN A 195 -15.49 -17.36 -3.28
CA ASN A 195 -16.58 -18.00 -4.04
C ASN A 195 -17.17 -17.11 -5.13
N VAL A 196 -16.51 -15.98 -5.47
CA VAL A 196 -16.97 -15.04 -6.49
C VAL A 196 -15.79 -14.68 -7.40
N SER A 197 -16.02 -14.63 -8.72
CA SER A 197 -15.03 -14.09 -9.66
C SER A 197 -14.60 -12.69 -9.21
N SER A 198 -13.30 -12.52 -8.91
CA SER A 198 -12.79 -11.28 -8.33
C SER A 198 -11.35 -11.00 -8.77
N LEU A 199 -10.90 -9.77 -8.57
CA LEU A 199 -9.52 -9.41 -8.84
C LEU A 199 -8.63 -9.79 -7.65
N ARG A 200 -7.51 -10.44 -7.94
CA ARG A 200 -6.40 -10.66 -7.00
C ARG A 200 -5.25 -9.74 -7.33
N ARG A 201 -4.47 -9.38 -6.32
CA ARG A 201 -3.18 -8.72 -6.50
C ARG A 201 -2.09 -9.75 -6.21
N VAL A 202 -1.36 -10.14 -7.24
CA VAL A 202 -0.40 -11.23 -7.15
C VAL A 202 1.00 -10.73 -7.47
N VAL A 203 2.00 -11.35 -6.84
CA VAL A 203 3.39 -11.29 -7.24
C VAL A 203 3.80 -12.74 -7.41
N LYS A 204 4.01 -13.15 -8.66
CA LYS A 204 4.34 -14.54 -8.97
C LYS A 204 5.68 -14.92 -8.36
N THR A 205 5.90 -16.22 -8.27
CA THR A 205 7.22 -16.77 -8.02
C THR A 205 8.23 -16.17 -9.01
N PRO A 206 9.40 -15.68 -8.56
CA PRO A 206 10.36 -15.02 -9.43
C PRO A 206 10.87 -15.92 -10.56
N ASP A 207 10.69 -15.51 -11.82
CA ASP A 207 11.25 -16.22 -12.98
C ASP A 207 12.78 -16.19 -12.98
N ARG A 208 13.38 -15.17 -12.36
CA ARG A 208 14.84 -14.97 -12.23
C ARG A 208 15.38 -15.37 -10.87
N TRP A 209 14.83 -16.43 -10.29
CA TRP A 209 15.26 -16.95 -8.99
C TRP A 209 16.74 -17.35 -8.97
N ASP A 210 17.22 -17.96 -10.05
CA ASP A 210 18.63 -18.29 -10.28
C ASP A 210 19.57 -17.09 -10.06
N ARG A 211 19.15 -15.89 -10.50
CA ARG A 211 19.88 -14.64 -10.28
C ARG A 211 19.80 -14.16 -8.84
N ILE A 212 18.70 -14.40 -8.14
CA ILE A 212 18.58 -14.11 -6.70
C ILE A 212 19.52 -15.04 -5.91
N VAL A 213 19.60 -16.32 -6.28
CA VAL A 213 20.55 -17.28 -5.69
C VAL A 213 22.00 -16.85 -5.93
N GLN A 214 22.34 -16.43 -7.16
CA GLN A 214 23.67 -15.90 -7.48
C GLN A 214 24.01 -14.66 -6.65
N LEU A 215 23.09 -13.70 -6.58
CA LEU A 215 23.25 -12.47 -5.78
C LEU A 215 23.46 -12.79 -4.30
N ALA A 216 22.71 -13.75 -3.76
CA ALA A 216 22.89 -14.18 -2.38
C ALA A 216 24.29 -14.79 -2.16
N ALA A 217 24.79 -15.60 -3.10
CA ALA A 217 26.14 -16.18 -3.03
C ALA A 217 27.24 -15.12 -3.10
N GLU A 218 27.10 -14.10 -3.96
CA GLU A 218 28.03 -12.96 -4.05
C GLU A 218 28.10 -12.17 -2.74
N GLN A 219 26.98 -12.12 -2.00
CA GLN A 219 26.90 -11.50 -0.69
C GLN A 219 27.30 -12.44 0.46
N GLY A 220 27.84 -13.64 0.18
CA GLY A 220 28.24 -14.61 1.19
C GLY A 220 27.08 -15.33 1.90
N GLY A 221 25.92 -15.42 1.25
CA GLY A 221 24.76 -16.21 1.68
C GLY A 221 24.55 -17.45 0.81
N SER A 222 23.53 -18.24 1.16
CA SER A 222 23.11 -19.39 0.36
C SER A 222 21.59 -19.47 0.34
N LEU A 223 21.03 -19.72 -0.84
CA LEU A 223 19.59 -19.91 -1.05
C LEU A 223 19.36 -21.26 -1.74
N PRO A 224 18.21 -21.90 -1.52
CA PRO A 224 17.86 -23.14 -2.22
C PRO A 224 17.72 -22.92 -3.73
N ALA A 225 17.91 -23.99 -4.49
CA ALA A 225 17.76 -23.95 -5.94
C ALA A 225 16.32 -23.66 -6.39
N GLN A 226 15.33 -24.07 -5.57
CA GLN A 226 13.92 -23.76 -5.80
C GLN A 226 13.51 -22.49 -5.06
N PRO A 227 12.60 -21.67 -5.62
CA PRO A 227 12.10 -20.47 -4.97
C PRO A 227 11.51 -20.73 -3.59
N ASP A 228 12.02 -20.01 -2.59
CA ASP A 228 11.57 -20.09 -1.21
C ASP A 228 11.60 -18.69 -0.58
N SER A 229 10.42 -18.13 -0.33
CA SER A 229 10.29 -16.78 0.23
C SER A 229 10.82 -16.71 1.66
N LYS A 230 10.69 -17.79 2.44
CA LYS A 230 11.22 -17.83 3.80
C LYS A 230 12.74 -17.84 3.82
N ALA A 231 13.37 -18.67 3.00
CA ALA A 231 14.83 -18.70 2.88
C ALA A 231 15.37 -17.33 2.41
N LEU A 232 14.68 -16.69 1.45
CA LEU A 232 15.03 -15.34 1.02
C LEU A 232 14.88 -14.31 2.14
N ASN A 233 13.78 -14.34 2.89
CA ASN A 233 13.57 -13.43 4.01
C ASN A 233 14.62 -13.59 5.10
N ASP A 234 14.97 -14.84 5.45
CA ASP A 234 15.97 -15.14 6.48
C ASP A 234 17.35 -14.61 6.03
N PHE A 235 17.71 -14.77 4.76
CA PHE A 235 18.91 -14.17 4.17
C PHE A 235 18.88 -12.63 4.20
N LEU A 236 17.80 -12.01 3.74
CA LEU A 236 17.65 -10.55 3.71
C LEU A 236 17.72 -9.95 5.11
N SER A 237 17.04 -10.56 6.08
CA SER A 237 17.06 -10.14 7.49
C SER A 237 18.48 -10.19 8.09
N ALA A 238 19.23 -11.25 7.78
CA ALA A 238 20.62 -11.38 8.22
C ALA A 238 21.53 -10.33 7.57
N ARG A 239 21.31 -10.00 6.29
CA ARG A 239 22.06 -8.93 5.59
C ARG A 239 21.72 -7.55 6.14
N LYS A 240 20.44 -7.26 6.39
CA LYS A 240 19.99 -6.01 7.00
C LYS A 240 20.65 -5.76 8.36
N ALA A 241 20.77 -6.80 9.18
CA ALA A 241 21.42 -6.70 10.48
C ALA A 241 22.95 -6.53 10.37
N ALA A 242 23.58 -7.14 9.36
CA ALA A 242 25.03 -7.11 9.18
C ALA A 242 25.54 -5.83 8.49
N ASP A 243 24.78 -5.30 7.53
CA ASP A 243 25.14 -4.12 6.74
C ASP A 243 23.89 -3.26 6.43
N PRO A 244 23.36 -2.53 7.43
CA PRO A 244 22.16 -1.73 7.28
C PRO A 244 22.33 -0.57 6.29
N ASP A 245 23.55 -0.05 6.11
CA ASP A 245 23.82 1.11 5.25
C ASP A 245 23.66 0.76 3.75
N HIS A 246 24.07 -0.44 3.34
CA HIS A 246 23.94 -0.91 1.95
C HIS A 246 22.74 -1.84 1.72
N TYR A 247 21.98 -2.18 2.76
CA TYR A 247 20.85 -3.10 2.67
C TYR A 247 19.82 -2.67 1.61
N ALA A 248 19.55 -1.37 1.48
CA ALA A 248 18.56 -0.88 0.53
C ALA A 248 18.94 -1.16 -0.94
N ASP A 249 20.23 -1.20 -1.26
CA ASP A 249 20.69 -1.54 -2.62
C ASP A 249 20.49 -3.03 -2.92
N LEU A 250 20.83 -3.90 -1.97
CA LEU A 250 20.55 -5.33 -2.06
C LEU A 250 19.05 -5.59 -2.18
N SER A 251 18.26 -4.94 -1.34
CA SER A 251 16.81 -5.08 -1.31
C SER A 251 16.19 -4.64 -2.65
N LEU A 252 16.62 -3.51 -3.20
CA LEU A 252 16.20 -3.03 -4.52
C LEU A 252 16.60 -4.00 -5.65
N ALA A 253 17.79 -4.60 -5.59
CA ALA A 253 18.21 -5.59 -6.57
C ALA A 253 17.30 -6.83 -6.54
N VAL A 254 16.97 -7.33 -5.34
CA VAL A 254 16.03 -8.44 -5.16
C VAL A 254 14.64 -8.09 -5.68
N ILE A 255 14.08 -6.92 -5.35
CA ILE A 255 12.78 -6.46 -5.89
C ILE A 255 12.78 -6.50 -7.42
N LYS A 256 13.83 -5.93 -8.04
CA LYS A 256 13.92 -5.89 -9.49
C LYS A 256 13.94 -7.29 -10.08
N LEU A 257 14.59 -8.26 -9.44
CA LEU A 257 14.65 -9.65 -9.89
C LEU A 257 13.34 -10.41 -9.68
N MET A 258 12.60 -10.12 -8.60
CA MET A 258 11.31 -10.73 -8.29
C MET A 258 10.24 -10.47 -9.36
N GLY A 259 10.27 -9.29 -9.99
CA GLY A 259 9.28 -8.89 -10.98
C GLY A 259 8.13 -8.07 -10.38
N PRO A 260 7.32 -7.44 -11.24
CA PRO A 260 6.21 -6.59 -10.80
C PRO A 260 5.05 -7.42 -10.25
N GLY A 261 4.20 -6.78 -9.45
CA GLY A 261 2.90 -7.34 -9.12
C GLY A 261 1.87 -7.02 -10.21
N GLU A 262 0.89 -7.89 -10.38
CA GLU A 262 -0.16 -7.72 -11.38
C GLU A 262 -1.55 -7.98 -10.77
N TYR A 263 -2.57 -7.36 -11.36
CA TYR A 263 -3.95 -7.76 -11.13
C TYR A 263 -4.31 -8.91 -12.05
N VAL A 264 -4.90 -9.96 -11.49
CA VAL A 264 -5.41 -11.11 -12.23
C VAL A 264 -6.86 -11.39 -11.83
N LEU A 265 -7.64 -11.93 -12.77
CA LEU A 265 -8.93 -12.52 -12.45
C LEU A 265 -8.69 -13.89 -11.81
N GLU A 266 -9.31 -14.13 -10.66
CA GLU A 266 -9.45 -15.46 -10.08
C GLU A 266 -10.93 -15.85 -10.07
N ARG A 267 -11.24 -17.05 -10.56
CA ARG A 267 -12.58 -17.64 -10.54
C ARG A 267 -12.71 -18.67 -9.42
N PRO A 268 -13.93 -18.95 -8.95
CA PRO A 268 -14.15 -20.04 -8.01
C PRO A 268 -13.63 -21.36 -8.56
N GLY A 269 -12.71 -21.99 -7.83
CA GLY A 269 -12.07 -23.26 -8.21
C GLY A 269 -10.79 -23.13 -9.04
N ASP A 270 -10.39 -21.92 -9.44
CA ASP A 270 -9.06 -21.69 -10.02
C ASP A 270 -7.98 -22.00 -8.97
N PRO A 271 -6.77 -22.44 -9.39
CA PRO A 271 -5.65 -22.58 -8.47
C PRO A 271 -5.27 -21.21 -7.93
N ALA A 272 -5.16 -21.10 -6.60
CA ALA A 272 -4.76 -19.86 -5.94
C ALA A 272 -3.38 -19.39 -6.43
N VAL A 273 -3.33 -18.18 -6.98
CA VAL A 273 -2.07 -17.54 -7.38
C VAL A 273 -1.65 -16.61 -6.25
N GLY A 274 -0.59 -16.99 -5.53
CA GLY A 274 -0.14 -16.25 -4.36
C GLY A 274 0.66 -14.98 -4.67
N HIS A 275 1.01 -14.28 -3.59
CA HIS A 275 1.86 -13.10 -3.57
C HIS A 275 3.19 -13.43 -2.89
N PHE A 276 4.21 -13.79 -3.68
CA PHE A 276 5.51 -14.28 -3.20
C PHE A 276 6.15 -13.35 -2.16
N GLY A 277 6.17 -12.04 -2.40
CA GLY A 277 6.77 -11.07 -1.47
C GLY A 277 6.06 -10.95 -0.12
N LEU A 278 4.79 -11.30 -0.04
CA LEU A 278 4.00 -11.25 1.18
C LEU A 278 3.85 -12.66 1.81
N ALA A 279 4.27 -13.71 1.11
CA ALA A 279 4.10 -15.11 1.48
C ALA A 279 2.64 -15.48 1.82
N VAL A 280 1.69 -14.95 1.05
CA VAL A 280 0.24 -15.22 1.19
C VAL A 280 -0.35 -15.71 -0.13
N GLN A 281 -1.40 -16.52 -0.06
CA GLN A 281 -2.11 -17.02 -1.24
C GLN A 281 -3.30 -16.12 -1.61
N ASP A 282 -4.08 -15.69 -0.61
CA ASP A 282 -5.28 -14.87 -0.82
C ASP A 282 -4.99 -13.39 -0.55
N TYR A 283 -4.70 -12.62 -1.62
CA TYR A 283 -4.47 -11.19 -1.48
C TYR A 283 -5.16 -10.38 -2.59
N THR A 284 -5.84 -9.31 -2.18
CA THR A 284 -6.44 -8.34 -3.09
C THR A 284 -6.29 -6.93 -2.54
N HIS A 285 -6.37 -5.92 -3.39
CA HIS A 285 -6.45 -4.54 -2.91
C HIS A 285 -7.91 -4.15 -2.63
N SER A 286 -8.17 -3.68 -1.41
CA SER A 286 -9.52 -3.29 -0.96
C SER A 286 -9.56 -2.04 -0.07
N THR A 287 -8.40 -1.54 0.36
CA THR A 287 -8.26 -0.53 1.42
C THR A 287 -8.07 0.90 0.91
N ALA A 288 -8.11 1.15 -0.40
CA ALA A 288 -7.91 2.47 -0.98
C ALA A 288 -8.80 2.79 -2.23
N PRO A 289 -10.13 2.62 -2.15
CA PRO A 289 -11.05 2.83 -3.28
C PRO A 289 -11.12 4.27 -3.78
N ASN A 290 -10.67 5.25 -2.99
CA ASN A 290 -10.60 6.65 -3.41
C ASN A 290 -9.48 6.93 -4.43
N ARG A 291 -8.49 6.05 -4.53
CA ARG A 291 -7.29 6.25 -5.35
C ARG A 291 -6.89 5.07 -6.21
N ARG A 292 -7.56 3.92 -6.10
CA ARG A 292 -7.35 2.73 -6.92
C ARG A 292 -8.68 2.16 -7.38
N PHE A 293 -8.82 1.95 -8.69
CA PHE A 293 -10.04 1.45 -9.29
C PHE A 293 -10.29 -0.03 -8.97
N ALA A 294 -9.22 -0.82 -8.83
CA ALA A 294 -9.30 -2.20 -8.37
C ALA A 294 -10.01 -2.29 -6.99
N ASP A 295 -9.66 -1.44 -6.04
CA ASP A 295 -10.32 -1.38 -4.73
C ASP A 295 -11.78 -0.92 -4.82
N LEU A 296 -12.09 0.02 -5.71
CA LEU A 296 -13.47 0.46 -5.96
C LEU A 296 -14.33 -0.68 -6.53
N LEU A 297 -13.77 -1.46 -7.46
CA LEU A 297 -14.41 -2.67 -7.98
C LEU A 297 -14.61 -3.71 -6.88
N THR A 298 -13.58 -3.98 -6.09
CA THR A 298 -13.63 -4.90 -4.94
C THR A 298 -14.72 -4.47 -3.96
N GLN A 299 -14.86 -3.17 -3.69
CA GLN A 299 -15.91 -2.64 -2.83
C GLN A 299 -17.32 -2.93 -3.37
N ARG A 300 -17.53 -2.84 -4.69
CA ARG A 300 -18.81 -3.20 -5.34
C ARG A 300 -19.12 -4.69 -5.20
N LEU A 301 -18.11 -5.54 -5.41
CA LEU A 301 -18.24 -7.00 -5.22
C LEU A 301 -18.60 -7.35 -3.77
N LEU A 302 -17.91 -6.74 -2.80
CA LEU A 302 -18.19 -6.93 -1.37
C LEU A 302 -19.62 -6.53 -1.01
N LYS A 303 -20.09 -5.37 -1.48
CA LYS A 303 -21.47 -4.94 -1.20
C LYS A 303 -22.51 -5.82 -1.86
N ALA A 304 -22.24 -6.32 -3.06
CA ALA A 304 -23.12 -7.27 -3.71
C ALA A 304 -23.18 -8.58 -2.92
N LEU A 305 -22.05 -9.09 -2.44
CA LEU A 305 -21.99 -10.25 -1.55
C LEU A 305 -22.79 -10.02 -0.26
N ILE A 306 -22.56 -8.91 0.46
CA ILE A 306 -23.29 -8.55 1.69
C ILE A 306 -24.80 -8.44 1.43
N GLY A 307 -25.19 -7.91 0.27
CA GLY A 307 -26.59 -7.76 -0.14
C GLY A 307 -27.22 -9.01 -0.75
N ASN A 308 -26.52 -10.15 -0.81
CA ASN A 308 -26.93 -11.35 -1.53
C ASN A 308 -27.33 -11.09 -3.00
N ARG A 309 -26.58 -10.21 -3.68
CA ARG A 309 -26.73 -9.87 -5.10
C ARG A 309 -25.58 -10.48 -5.88
N GLY A 310 -25.87 -11.18 -6.98
CA GLY A 310 -24.87 -11.73 -7.89
C GLY A 310 -24.62 -10.85 -9.12
N GLY A 311 -23.57 -11.16 -9.89
CA GLY A 311 -23.43 -10.70 -11.27
C GLY A 311 -23.14 -9.22 -11.47
N VAL A 312 -22.33 -8.59 -10.60
CA VAL A 312 -21.95 -7.18 -10.78
C VAL A 312 -21.06 -6.98 -12.00
N TYR A 313 -20.18 -7.95 -12.28
CA TYR A 313 -19.25 -7.93 -13.39
C TYR A 313 -19.22 -9.31 -14.06
N SER A 314 -19.10 -9.33 -15.38
CA SER A 314 -18.72 -10.54 -16.10
C SER A 314 -17.22 -10.81 -15.96
N ASP A 315 -16.80 -12.06 -16.17
CA ASP A 315 -15.38 -12.42 -16.23
C ASP A 315 -14.62 -11.60 -17.30
N SER A 316 -15.25 -11.33 -18.45
CA SER A 316 -14.64 -10.51 -19.51
C SER A 316 -14.43 -9.06 -19.11
N GLU A 317 -15.34 -8.48 -18.32
CA GLU A 317 -15.16 -7.16 -17.71
C GLU A 317 -14.00 -7.19 -16.71
N LEU A 318 -13.97 -8.19 -15.82
CA LEU A 318 -12.92 -8.34 -14.81
C LEU A 318 -11.54 -8.50 -15.45
N GLU A 319 -11.38 -9.34 -16.47
CA GLU A 319 -10.12 -9.51 -17.18
C GLU A 319 -9.65 -8.21 -17.85
N SER A 320 -10.57 -7.46 -18.44
CA SER A 320 -10.25 -6.18 -19.09
C SER A 320 -9.80 -5.14 -18.07
N ILE A 321 -10.49 -5.07 -16.93
CA ILE A 321 -10.16 -4.17 -15.82
C ILE A 321 -8.81 -4.55 -15.21
N ALA A 322 -8.56 -5.84 -14.98
CA ALA A 322 -7.29 -6.35 -14.45
C ALA A 322 -6.12 -5.92 -15.35
N LYS A 323 -6.22 -6.17 -16.66
CA LYS A 323 -5.22 -5.77 -17.66
C LYS A 323 -4.96 -4.26 -17.64
N ASN A 324 -6.01 -3.44 -17.63
CA ASN A 324 -5.87 -1.99 -17.61
C ASN A 324 -5.25 -1.48 -16.29
N CYS A 325 -5.67 -2.02 -15.15
CA CYS A 325 -5.10 -1.65 -13.85
C CYS A 325 -3.60 -1.97 -13.78
N THR A 326 -3.19 -3.16 -14.21
CA THR A 326 -1.77 -3.56 -14.30
C THR A 326 -1.00 -2.65 -15.25
N LEU A 327 -1.50 -2.45 -16.47
CA LEU A 327 -0.85 -1.60 -17.49
C LEU A 327 -0.63 -0.17 -16.99
N LYS A 328 -1.63 0.42 -16.34
CA LYS A 328 -1.54 1.77 -15.79
C LYS A 328 -0.51 1.80 -14.67
N GLU A 329 -0.58 0.88 -13.72
CA GLU A 329 0.36 0.81 -12.60
C GLU A 329 1.83 0.69 -13.07
N ASP A 330 2.10 -0.15 -14.07
CA ASP A 330 3.45 -0.35 -14.62
C ASP A 330 3.97 0.88 -15.39
N SER A 331 3.09 1.70 -15.96
CA SER A 331 3.48 2.90 -16.71
C SER A 331 3.91 4.07 -15.81
N TRP A 332 3.42 4.11 -14.56
CA TRP A 332 3.56 5.29 -13.71
C TRP A 332 4.96 5.55 -13.15
N PRO A 333 5.80 4.57 -12.78
CA PRO A 333 7.16 4.84 -12.38
C PRO A 333 7.95 5.64 -13.41
N GLY A 334 7.66 5.45 -14.71
CA GLY A 334 8.21 6.26 -15.80
C GLY A 334 7.70 7.70 -15.75
N VAL A 335 6.37 7.88 -15.71
CA VAL A 335 5.73 9.21 -15.66
C VAL A 335 6.16 10.01 -14.43
N ARG A 336 6.19 9.39 -13.24
CA ARG A 336 6.65 10.02 -12.00
C ARG A 336 8.09 10.49 -12.15
N ARG A 337 8.97 9.63 -12.66
CA ARG A 337 10.38 9.96 -12.88
C ARG A 337 10.54 11.11 -13.89
N ASP A 338 9.80 11.09 -14.99
CA ASP A 338 9.86 12.13 -16.02
C ASP A 338 9.34 13.47 -15.51
N CYS A 339 8.25 13.46 -14.73
CA CYS A 339 7.76 14.65 -14.05
C CYS A 339 8.82 15.17 -13.07
N ASP A 340 9.22 14.36 -12.10
CA ASP A 340 10.18 14.75 -11.06
C ASP A 340 11.50 15.26 -11.68
N TRP A 341 11.98 14.62 -12.76
CA TRP A 341 13.17 15.04 -13.50
C TRP A 341 13.00 16.36 -14.27
N SER A 342 11.90 16.51 -15.02
CA SER A 342 11.57 17.76 -15.73
C SER A 342 11.50 18.95 -14.76
N TRP A 343 10.90 18.74 -13.59
CA TRP A 343 10.83 19.74 -12.53
C TRP A 343 12.20 20.04 -11.91
N PHE A 344 13.00 19.01 -11.62
CA PHE A 344 14.37 19.18 -11.11
C PHE A 344 15.23 20.01 -12.09
N GLN A 345 15.15 19.73 -13.40
CA GLN A 345 15.84 20.52 -14.42
C GLN A 345 15.39 21.98 -14.44
N GLY A 346 14.09 22.23 -14.22
CA GLY A 346 13.53 23.58 -14.10
C GLY A 346 14.17 24.38 -12.97
N GLN A 347 14.42 23.75 -11.81
CA GLN A 347 15.04 24.39 -10.65
C GLN A 347 16.56 24.52 -10.72
N VAL A 348 17.25 23.53 -11.28
CA VAL A 348 18.70 23.62 -11.50
C VAL A 348 19.01 24.79 -12.45
N ARG A 349 18.15 25.05 -13.44
CA ARG A 349 18.26 26.24 -14.30
C ARG A 349 18.08 27.56 -13.55
N THR A 350 17.26 27.61 -12.49
CA THR A 350 17.11 28.82 -11.66
C THR A 350 18.25 29.01 -10.66
N HIS A 351 18.96 27.94 -10.27
CA HIS A 351 20.08 27.99 -9.32
C HIS A 351 21.48 28.06 -9.98
N ILE A 352 21.62 27.80 -11.29
CA ILE A 352 22.89 27.89 -12.05
C ILE A 352 23.33 29.34 -12.36
N THR A 353 22.58 30.37 -11.94
CA THR A 353 23.07 31.76 -11.97
C THR A 353 24.00 32.11 -10.79
N ALA A 354 24.26 31.19 -9.86
CA ALA A 354 25.34 31.31 -8.87
C ALA A 354 26.59 30.54 -9.35
N PRO A 355 27.78 31.16 -9.42
CA PRO A 355 28.94 30.53 -10.04
C PRO A 355 29.46 29.40 -9.16
N ARG A 356 29.20 28.16 -9.54
CA ARG A 356 30.00 27.00 -9.13
C ARG A 356 30.48 26.29 -10.38
N GLY A 357 31.77 26.47 -10.65
CA GLY A 357 32.44 25.89 -11.81
C GLY A 357 32.38 24.36 -11.76
N ARG A 358 31.77 23.77 -12.79
CA ARG A 358 32.17 22.54 -13.48
C ARG A 358 31.23 22.32 -14.67
N HIS A 359 31.81 22.17 -15.85
CA HIS A 359 31.08 21.89 -17.09
C HIS A 359 30.43 20.50 -17.05
N VAL A 360 29.16 20.42 -17.46
CA VAL A 360 28.52 19.18 -17.91
C VAL A 360 27.86 19.45 -19.27
N SER A 361 28.21 18.64 -20.25
CA SER A 361 27.71 18.65 -21.63
C SER A 361 26.23 18.31 -21.70
N THR A 362 25.43 19.15 -22.35
CA THR A 362 24.00 18.94 -22.57
C THR A 362 23.74 18.05 -23.79
N GLY A 363 23.11 16.89 -23.56
CA GLY A 363 22.37 16.16 -24.60
C GLY A 363 20.90 16.56 -24.57
N SER A 364 20.34 16.93 -25.73
CA SER A 364 18.94 17.37 -25.86
C SER A 364 17.97 16.19 -25.74
N ALA A 365 17.08 16.21 -24.75
CA ALA A 365 15.87 15.38 -24.72
C ALA A 365 14.64 16.29 -24.75
N GLY A 366 13.81 16.13 -25.79
CA GLY A 366 12.62 16.95 -26.03
C GLY A 366 11.54 16.73 -24.98
N SER A 367 11.01 17.82 -24.45
CA SER A 367 9.90 17.86 -23.50
C SER A 367 8.60 17.38 -24.14
N ARG A 368 7.97 16.35 -23.56
CA ARG A 368 6.53 16.05 -23.76
C ARG A 368 5.85 15.75 -22.43
N CYS A 369 5.64 16.77 -21.62
CA CYS A 369 4.44 16.82 -20.78
C CYS A 369 3.32 17.46 -21.63
N ARG A 370 2.29 16.71 -21.99
CA ARG A 370 1.02 17.30 -22.46
C ARG A 370 -0.11 16.91 -21.51
N ARG A 371 -1.03 17.86 -21.37
CA ARG A 371 -2.16 17.92 -20.44
C ARG A 371 -3.13 16.77 -20.57
#